data_AF-A0A238YZX3-F1
#
_entry.id   AF-A0A238YZX3-F1
#
_cell.length_a   1.000
_cell.length_b   1.000
_cell.length_c   1.000
_cell.angle_alpha   90.00
_cell.angle_beta   90.00
_cell.angle_gamma   90.00
#
_symmetry.space_group_name_H-M   'P 1'
#
loop_
_entity.id
_entity.type
_entity.pdbx_description
1 polymer ?
#
loop_
_entity_poly.entity_id
_entity_poly.type
_entity_poly.pdbx_seq_one_letter_code
_entity_poly.pdbx_strand_id
1 'polypeptide(L)'
;MPGFSSDAYFPAGVDPSRLTQDQTAEIEDAVPGFDVAKSPTSGMGVIAETFRTWPGTQRSDHPAVSICLNGEKANDFLKEHSLAWATGEKTPLGKLRDRHAMKILLIGVGWNRCSALHTAETFAQHKRTKTRRFKNGGPNGSWIETPDVADDMNRLFPAIGEAFEKAGAVSFGKFGGAECKVCDFRSLVDFASDWIDCANKRSGDLS
;
A
#
# COMPACT_ATOMS: atom_id res chain seq x y z
N MET A 1 4.23 1.57 9.34
CA MET A 1 3.74 0.26 8.85
C MET A 1 2.51 0.48 7.98
N PRO A 2 2.32 -0.33 6.91
CA PRO A 2 1.07 -0.37 6.18
C PRO A 2 -0.10 -0.71 7.11
N GLY A 3 -1.18 0.04 7.00
CA GLY A 3 -2.42 -0.12 7.77
C GLY A 3 -3.61 -0.31 6.86
N PHE A 4 -3.46 -1.07 5.76
CA PHE A 4 -4.49 -1.16 4.73
C PHE A 4 -5.79 -1.74 5.28
N SER A 5 -6.93 -1.25 4.80
CA SER A 5 -8.25 -1.64 5.29
C SER A 5 -9.19 -1.95 4.13
N SER A 6 -10.18 -2.81 4.42
CA SER A 6 -11.23 -3.18 3.48
C SER A 6 -12.61 -2.59 3.82
N ASP A 7 -12.75 -1.88 4.95
CA ASP A 7 -14.06 -1.43 5.47
C ASP A 7 -14.82 -0.48 4.54
N ALA A 8 -14.08 0.29 3.74
CA ALA A 8 -14.65 1.25 2.82
C ALA A 8 -14.99 0.66 1.44
N TYR A 9 -14.68 -0.62 1.19
CA TYR A 9 -14.98 -1.27 -0.07
C TYR A 9 -16.36 -1.92 -0.07
N PHE A 10 -16.86 -2.13 -1.29
CA PHE A 10 -18.01 -2.99 -1.49
C PHE A 10 -17.65 -4.41 -1.01
N PRO A 11 -18.56 -5.12 -0.28
CA PRO A 11 -18.22 -6.41 0.32
C PRO A 11 -17.73 -7.42 -0.72
N ALA A 12 -16.49 -7.91 -0.55
CA ALA A 12 -15.83 -8.76 -1.55
C ALA A 12 -16.52 -10.12 -1.80
N GLY A 13 -17.38 -10.58 -0.89
CA GLY A 13 -18.16 -11.81 -1.03
C GLY A 13 -19.47 -11.65 -1.79
N VAL A 14 -19.82 -10.43 -2.20
CA VAL A 14 -21.06 -10.12 -2.92
C VAL A 14 -20.73 -9.83 -4.37
N ASP A 15 -21.36 -10.57 -5.29
CA ASP A 15 -21.24 -10.38 -6.74
C ASP A 15 -22.24 -9.31 -7.22
N PRO A 16 -21.78 -8.10 -7.58
CA PRO A 16 -22.69 -7.03 -7.98
C PRO A 16 -23.49 -7.33 -9.24
N SER A 17 -23.00 -8.24 -10.11
CA SER A 17 -23.70 -8.63 -11.34
C SER A 17 -25.00 -9.40 -11.08
N ARG A 18 -25.21 -9.87 -9.85
CA ARG A 18 -26.39 -10.60 -9.41
C ARG A 18 -27.40 -9.74 -8.66
N LEU A 19 -27.15 -8.44 -8.53
CA LEU A 19 -27.98 -7.51 -7.77
C LEU A 19 -28.76 -6.58 -8.69
N THR A 20 -29.92 -6.14 -8.23
CA THR A 20 -30.59 -4.96 -8.80
C THR A 20 -29.86 -3.68 -8.39
N GLN A 21 -30.21 -2.57 -9.03
CA GLN A 21 -29.68 -1.26 -8.67
C GLN A 21 -30.05 -0.88 -7.23
N ASP A 22 -31.29 -1.12 -6.81
CA ASP A 22 -31.75 -0.82 -5.45
C ASP A 22 -31.01 -1.65 -4.39
N GLN A 23 -30.80 -2.95 -4.66
CA GLN A 23 -30.02 -3.81 -3.77
C GLN A 23 -28.56 -3.35 -3.68
N THR A 24 -27.98 -2.94 -4.80
CA THR A 24 -26.61 -2.39 -4.82
C THR A 24 -26.54 -1.11 -3.99
N ALA A 25 -27.50 -0.20 -4.14
CA ALA A 25 -27.57 1.05 -3.39
C ALA A 25 -27.76 0.81 -1.89
N GLU A 26 -28.60 -0.15 -1.49
CA GLU A 26 -28.81 -0.53 -0.09
C GLU A 26 -27.51 -1.04 0.55
N ILE A 27 -26.76 -1.89 -0.15
CA ILE A 27 -25.46 -2.38 0.33
C ILE A 27 -24.45 -1.23 0.41
N GLU A 28 -24.42 -0.36 -0.59
CA GLU A 28 -23.54 0.81 -0.63
C GLU A 28 -23.80 1.82 0.51
N ASP A 29 -25.06 1.98 0.89
CA ASP A 29 -25.47 2.79 2.03
C ASP A 29 -25.02 2.14 3.35
N ALA A 30 -25.19 0.83 3.47
CA ALA A 30 -24.80 0.05 4.65
C ALA A 30 -23.27 -0.08 4.86
N VAL A 31 -22.44 0.17 3.84
CA VAL A 31 -20.98 0.18 3.99
C VAL A 31 -20.58 1.28 4.99
N PRO A 32 -19.86 0.94 6.07
CA PRO A 32 -19.58 1.88 7.16
C PRO A 32 -18.58 2.98 6.77
N GLY A 33 -17.82 2.78 5.69
CA GLY A 33 -16.70 3.64 5.34
C GLY A 33 -15.48 3.41 6.23
N PHE A 34 -14.50 4.30 6.14
CA PHE A 34 -13.25 4.19 6.89
C PHE A 34 -13.25 5.10 8.11
N ASP A 35 -12.90 4.55 9.27
CA ASP A 35 -12.67 5.27 10.51
C ASP A 35 -11.22 5.01 10.94
N VAL A 36 -10.41 6.08 11.01
CA VAL A 36 -8.98 6.01 11.33
C VAL A 36 -8.72 5.24 12.62
N ALA A 37 -9.57 5.41 13.64
CA ALA A 37 -9.43 4.79 14.95
C ALA A 37 -9.99 3.36 14.99
N LYS A 38 -11.09 3.10 14.29
CA LYS A 38 -11.85 1.84 14.43
C LYS A 38 -11.52 0.80 13.36
N SER A 39 -11.31 1.21 12.12
CA SER A 39 -11.21 0.29 11.00
C SER A 39 -10.01 -0.66 11.14
N PRO A 40 -10.20 -1.98 11.17
CA PRO A 40 -9.10 -2.92 11.30
C PRO A 40 -8.23 -2.92 10.03
N THR A 41 -7.01 -3.44 10.19
CA THR A 41 -6.19 -3.77 9.03
C THR A 41 -6.67 -5.07 8.39
N SER A 42 -6.53 -5.17 7.06
CA SER A 42 -6.88 -6.35 6.28
C SER A 42 -5.63 -6.93 5.63
N GLY A 43 -5.31 -8.19 5.96
CA GLY A 43 -4.14 -8.90 5.40
C GLY A 43 -2.76 -8.40 5.85
N MET A 44 -2.68 -7.45 6.81
CA MET A 44 -1.41 -6.87 7.27
C MET A 44 -0.74 -7.65 8.42
N GLY A 45 -1.52 -8.45 9.16
CA GLY A 45 -1.04 -9.30 10.25
C GLY A 45 -1.09 -8.65 11.63
N VAL A 46 -0.91 -9.49 12.66
CA VAL A 46 -1.12 -9.10 14.08
C VAL A 46 -0.20 -7.98 14.56
N ILE A 47 1.03 -7.89 14.04
CA ILE A 47 1.97 -6.83 14.41
C ILE A 47 1.47 -5.47 13.90
N ALA A 48 1.03 -5.40 12.65
CA ALA A 48 0.49 -4.16 12.07
C ALA A 48 -0.80 -3.73 12.79
N GLU A 49 -1.68 -4.69 13.10
CA GLU A 49 -2.92 -4.45 13.85
C GLU A 49 -2.62 -3.97 15.27
N THR A 50 -1.67 -4.59 15.97
CA THR A 50 -1.25 -4.14 17.31
C THR A 50 -0.59 -2.77 17.25
N PHE A 51 0.26 -2.53 16.25
CA PHE A 51 0.98 -1.27 16.09
C PHE A 51 0.02 -0.10 15.86
N ARG A 52 -1.06 -0.28 15.06
CA ARG A 52 -2.03 0.79 14.79
C ARG A 52 -2.71 1.32 16.06
N THR A 53 -2.93 0.44 17.05
CA THR A 53 -3.56 0.79 18.32
C THR A 53 -2.55 1.09 19.43
N TRP A 54 -1.26 0.97 19.15
CA TRP A 54 -0.22 1.21 20.14
C TRP A 54 -0.20 2.69 20.56
N PRO A 55 -0.01 3.01 21.86
CA PRO A 55 0.02 4.39 22.32
C PRO A 55 0.98 5.28 21.52
N GLY A 56 0.48 6.44 21.07
CA GLY A 56 1.24 7.40 20.27
C GLY A 56 1.34 7.07 18.77
N THR A 57 0.80 5.94 18.31
CA THR A 57 0.71 5.64 16.89
C THR A 57 -0.38 6.49 16.24
N GLN A 58 -0.06 7.04 15.09
CA GLN A 58 -0.94 7.86 14.27
C GLN A 58 -1.13 7.19 12.91
N ARG A 59 -2.28 7.42 12.27
CA ARG A 59 -2.63 6.77 11.01
C ARG A 59 -3.22 7.78 10.05
N SER A 60 -2.83 7.72 8.78
CA SER A 60 -3.42 8.56 7.72
C SER A 60 -4.87 8.18 7.45
N ASP A 61 -5.62 9.09 6.86
CA ASP A 61 -7.06 8.99 6.58
C ASP A 61 -7.45 8.27 5.28
N HIS A 62 -6.48 7.81 4.47
CA HIS A 62 -6.81 7.09 3.23
C HIS A 62 -7.67 5.82 3.51
N PRO A 63 -8.88 5.70 2.91
CA PRO A 63 -9.83 4.63 3.24
C PRO A 63 -9.34 3.20 3.03
N ALA A 64 -8.55 2.99 1.97
CA ALA A 64 -8.00 1.68 1.63
C ALA A 64 -6.52 1.46 2.02
N VAL A 65 -5.66 2.47 1.81
CA VAL A 65 -4.20 2.28 1.77
C VAL A 65 -3.50 3.03 2.91
N SER A 66 -4.19 3.26 4.03
CA SER A 66 -3.64 4.05 5.14
C SER A 66 -2.31 3.51 5.69
N ILE A 67 -1.50 4.42 6.24
CA ILE A 67 -0.19 4.16 6.82
C ILE A 67 -0.21 4.56 8.29
N CYS A 68 0.33 3.70 9.15
CA CYS A 68 0.52 3.98 10.57
C CYS A 68 1.98 4.38 10.84
N LEU A 69 2.22 5.45 11.61
CA LEU A 69 3.55 5.89 12.05
C LEU A 69 3.55 6.20 13.54
N ASN A 70 4.66 5.92 14.20
CA ASN A 70 4.91 6.25 15.60
C ASN A 70 6.32 6.83 15.71
N GLY A 71 6.48 7.92 16.44
CA GLY A 71 7.76 8.60 16.65
C GLY A 71 7.84 9.99 16.04
N GLU A 72 9.07 10.50 15.97
CA GLU A 72 9.35 11.89 15.61
C GLU A 72 8.83 12.26 14.21
N LYS A 73 8.11 13.38 14.13
CA LYS A 73 7.50 13.92 12.90
C LYS A 73 6.48 13.00 12.23
N ALA A 74 5.98 11.95 12.91
CA ALA A 74 4.96 11.05 12.35
C ALA A 74 3.77 11.82 11.73
N ASN A 75 3.29 12.86 12.42
CA ASN A 75 2.24 13.73 11.91
C ASN A 75 2.58 14.44 10.60
N ASP A 76 3.80 14.93 10.44
CA ASP A 76 4.19 15.66 9.24
C ASP A 76 4.13 14.79 7.99
N PHE A 77 4.46 13.50 8.12
CA PHE A 77 4.37 12.54 7.04
C PHE A 77 2.93 12.10 6.74
N LEU A 78 2.03 12.16 7.73
CA LEU A 78 0.64 11.68 7.60
C LEU A 78 -0.37 12.78 7.25
N LYS A 79 0.00 14.06 7.32
CA LYS A 79 -0.88 15.23 7.06
C LYS A 79 -1.65 15.16 5.74
N GLU A 80 -1.07 14.53 4.73
CA GLU A 80 -1.71 14.39 3.43
C GLU A 80 -1.51 12.96 2.92
N HIS A 81 -2.59 12.39 2.42
CA HIS A 81 -2.57 11.10 1.76
C HIS A 81 -3.52 11.14 0.56
N SER A 82 -2.95 11.35 -0.64
CA SER A 82 -3.73 11.38 -1.88
C SER A 82 -4.59 10.12 -2.06
N LEU A 83 -5.86 10.30 -2.42
CA LEU A 83 -6.82 9.21 -2.69
C LEU A 83 -6.54 8.50 -4.03
N ALA A 84 -5.89 9.20 -4.97
CA ALA A 84 -5.37 8.64 -6.21
C ALA A 84 -3.88 8.37 -6.06
N TRP A 85 -3.37 7.34 -6.75
CA TRP A 85 -1.97 6.94 -6.67
C TRP A 85 -1.56 6.74 -5.20
N ALA A 86 -2.24 5.81 -4.53
CA ALA A 86 -2.31 5.73 -3.07
C ALA A 86 -0.99 5.33 -2.39
N THR A 87 0.06 5.08 -3.17
CA THR A 87 1.43 4.86 -2.67
C THR A 87 2.47 5.77 -3.36
N GLY A 88 2.02 6.79 -4.08
CA GLY A 88 2.82 7.71 -4.89
C GLY A 88 3.43 8.88 -4.14
N GLU A 89 3.90 9.87 -4.89
CA GLU A 89 4.62 11.05 -4.39
C GLU A 89 3.86 11.83 -3.31
N LYS A 90 2.56 12.04 -3.51
CA LYS A 90 1.69 12.80 -2.59
C LYS A 90 1.09 11.95 -1.47
N THR A 91 1.87 10.99 -0.96
CA THR A 91 1.44 10.04 0.08
C THR A 91 2.50 9.93 1.18
N PRO A 92 2.17 9.35 2.36
CA PRO A 92 3.16 9.09 3.39
C PRO A 92 4.33 8.22 2.89
N LEU A 93 4.09 7.23 2.03
CA LEU A 93 5.15 6.39 1.47
C LEU A 93 6.06 7.19 0.53
N GLY A 94 5.50 8.03 -0.34
CA GLY A 94 6.27 8.92 -1.20
C GLY A 94 7.16 9.88 -0.41
N LYS A 95 6.61 10.53 0.63
CA LYS A 95 7.37 11.42 1.52
C LYS A 95 8.45 10.67 2.30
N LEU A 96 8.16 9.47 2.79
CA LEU A 96 9.10 8.66 3.56
C LEU A 96 10.26 8.15 2.72
N ARG A 97 10.05 7.84 1.43
CA ARG A 97 11.13 7.49 0.51
C ARG A 97 12.24 8.54 0.51
N ASP A 98 11.87 9.82 0.57
CA ASP A 98 12.83 10.93 0.51
C ASP A 98 13.36 11.34 1.89
N ARG A 99 12.93 10.68 2.97
CA ARG A 99 13.49 10.88 4.31
C ARG A 99 14.92 10.32 4.36
N HIS A 100 15.85 11.13 4.84
CA HIS A 100 17.26 10.73 5.00
C HIS A 100 17.38 9.43 5.83
N ALA A 101 18.17 8.49 5.31
CA ALA A 101 18.43 7.19 5.91
C ALA A 101 17.17 6.34 6.22
N MET A 102 16.08 6.54 5.46
CA MET A 102 14.88 5.72 5.61
C MET A 102 15.13 4.28 5.15
N LYS A 103 14.80 3.33 6.02
CA LYS A 103 14.99 1.89 5.77
C LYS A 103 13.68 1.14 5.66
N ILE A 104 13.74 0.04 4.92
CA ILE A 104 12.71 -0.99 4.89
C ILE A 104 13.25 -2.19 5.66
N LEU A 105 12.39 -2.78 6.50
CA LEU A 105 12.67 -4.03 7.21
C LEU A 105 11.57 -5.03 6.87
N LEU A 106 11.97 -6.19 6.34
CA LEU A 106 11.10 -7.35 6.10
C LEU A 106 11.45 -8.41 7.14
N ILE A 107 10.45 -8.90 7.89
CA ILE A 107 10.62 -9.91 8.95
C ILE A 107 9.79 -11.13 8.58
N GLY A 108 10.44 -12.25 8.25
CA GLY A 108 9.76 -13.51 7.93
C GLY A 108 8.90 -13.49 6.67
N VAL A 109 9.07 -12.46 5.81
CA VAL A 109 8.29 -12.28 4.58
C VAL A 109 9.19 -12.06 3.37
N GLY A 110 8.65 -12.37 2.19
CA GLY A 110 9.29 -12.13 0.90
C GLY A 110 9.00 -10.74 0.33
N TRP A 111 9.60 -10.45 -0.82
CA TRP A 111 9.44 -9.19 -1.54
C TRP A 111 8.03 -8.94 -2.06
N ASN A 112 7.25 -10.00 -2.27
CA ASN A 112 5.82 -9.90 -2.59
C ASN A 112 4.94 -9.31 -1.47
N ARG A 113 5.51 -9.06 -0.28
CA ARG A 113 4.86 -8.37 0.83
C ARG A 113 5.47 -6.98 1.09
N CYS A 114 6.39 -6.52 0.26
CA CYS A 114 7.04 -5.22 0.40
C CYS A 114 6.20 -4.12 -0.26
N SER A 115 5.36 -3.42 0.52
CA SER A 115 4.49 -2.35 -0.01
C SER A 115 5.24 -1.19 -0.67
N ALA A 116 6.53 -1.01 -0.39
CA ALA A 116 7.39 -0.03 -1.06
C ALA A 116 7.53 -0.28 -2.56
N LEU A 117 7.34 -1.52 -3.02
CA LEU A 117 7.39 -1.83 -4.45
C LEU A 117 6.17 -1.27 -5.21
N HIS A 118 5.01 -1.06 -4.55
CA HIS A 118 3.90 -0.31 -5.16
C HIS A 118 4.23 1.18 -5.32
N THR A 119 5.02 1.75 -4.41
CA THR A 119 5.59 3.08 -4.61
C THR A 119 6.45 3.09 -5.87
N ALA A 120 7.31 2.08 -6.08
CA ALA A 120 8.10 1.97 -7.31
C ALA A 120 7.26 1.87 -8.58
N GLU A 121 6.16 1.10 -8.59
CA GLU A 121 5.21 1.09 -9.72
C GLU A 121 4.64 2.49 -10.01
N THR A 122 4.36 3.26 -8.95
CA THR A 122 3.84 4.61 -9.09
C THR A 122 4.88 5.57 -9.67
N PHE A 123 6.18 5.35 -9.42
CA PHE A 123 7.27 6.16 -9.97
C PHE A 123 7.77 5.70 -11.34
N ALA A 124 7.51 4.46 -11.77
CA ALA A 124 7.83 3.99 -13.11
C ALA A 124 7.13 4.84 -14.20
N GLN A 125 7.73 4.99 -15.38
CA GLN A 125 7.11 5.73 -16.48
C GLN A 125 5.99 4.90 -17.12
N HIS A 126 6.25 3.63 -17.42
CA HIS A 126 5.28 2.66 -17.93
C HIS A 126 4.73 1.82 -16.77
N LYS A 127 3.46 2.03 -16.43
CA LYS A 127 2.80 1.34 -15.32
C LYS A 127 1.45 0.78 -15.73
N ARG A 128 1.09 -0.36 -15.16
CA ARG A 128 -0.27 -0.89 -15.20
C ARG A 128 -1.14 -0.15 -14.20
N THR A 129 -2.34 0.25 -14.62
CA THR A 129 -3.27 0.99 -13.78
C THR A 129 -4.54 0.21 -13.50
N LYS A 130 -5.22 0.57 -12.42
CA LYS A 130 -6.59 0.15 -12.11
C LYS A 130 -7.38 1.35 -11.57
N THR A 131 -8.69 1.18 -11.54
CA THR A 131 -9.58 2.08 -10.80
C THR A 131 -9.89 1.45 -9.45
N ARG A 132 -9.72 2.20 -8.36
CA ARG A 132 -10.25 1.86 -7.05
C ARG A 132 -11.60 2.54 -6.87
N ARG A 133 -12.56 1.80 -6.34
CA ARG A 133 -13.86 2.34 -5.93
C ARG A 133 -14.09 2.06 -4.46
N PHE A 134 -14.25 3.10 -3.65
CA PHE A 134 -14.48 2.98 -2.21
C PHE A 134 -15.30 4.17 -1.68
N LYS A 135 -15.91 3.99 -0.51
CA LYS A 135 -16.63 5.04 0.21
C LYS A 135 -15.62 5.97 0.89
N ASN A 136 -15.64 7.25 0.53
CA ASN A 136 -14.77 8.26 1.12
C ASN A 136 -15.47 8.95 2.30
N GLY A 137 -14.90 8.77 3.50
CA GLY A 137 -15.51 9.18 4.76
C GLY A 137 -16.15 8.01 5.51
N GLY A 138 -16.96 8.32 6.52
CA GLY A 138 -17.72 7.35 7.32
C GLY A 138 -19.05 6.93 6.68
N PRO A 139 -20.08 6.58 7.48
CA PRO A 139 -21.34 6.04 6.96
C PRO A 139 -22.07 6.96 5.98
N ASN A 140 -21.91 8.28 6.12
CA ASN A 140 -22.51 9.28 5.22
C ASN A 140 -21.56 9.71 4.08
N GLY A 141 -20.45 8.99 3.91
CA GLY A 141 -19.46 9.26 2.87
C GLY A 141 -19.97 8.95 1.46
N SER A 142 -19.31 9.52 0.46
CA SER A 142 -19.66 9.30 -0.95
C SER A 142 -18.79 8.21 -1.57
N TRP A 143 -19.37 7.40 -2.44
CA TRP A 143 -18.61 6.49 -3.29
C TRP A 143 -17.84 7.27 -4.35
N ILE A 144 -16.54 7.04 -4.42
CA ILE A 144 -15.66 7.69 -5.40
C ILE A 144 -14.85 6.64 -6.14
N GLU A 145 -14.35 7.05 -7.30
CA GLU A 145 -13.41 6.29 -8.10
C GLU A 145 -12.10 7.06 -8.25
N THR A 146 -10.97 6.39 -8.04
CA THR A 146 -9.65 6.99 -8.19
C THR A 146 -8.71 6.05 -8.96
N PRO A 147 -7.79 6.58 -9.79
CA PRO A 147 -6.77 5.78 -10.44
C PRO A 147 -5.70 5.34 -9.42
N ASP A 148 -5.17 4.15 -9.62
CA ASP A 148 -4.03 3.63 -8.86
C ASP A 148 -3.21 2.64 -9.71
N VAL A 149 -2.05 2.23 -9.20
CA VAL A 149 -1.28 1.12 -9.78
C VAL A 149 -2.03 -0.20 -9.61
N ALA A 150 -1.98 -1.05 -10.63
CA ALA A 150 -2.59 -2.39 -10.59
C ALA A 150 -1.90 -3.28 -9.54
N ASP A 151 -2.56 -4.35 -9.13
CA ASP A 151 -1.92 -5.32 -8.23
C ASP A 151 -0.84 -6.12 -8.99
N ASP A 152 0.35 -6.21 -8.40
CA ASP A 152 1.46 -7.00 -8.95
C ASP A 152 1.11 -8.48 -9.09
N MET A 153 0.36 -9.05 -8.14
CA MET A 153 -0.04 -10.47 -8.14
C MET A 153 1.16 -11.44 -8.22
N ASN A 154 2.29 -11.10 -7.60
CA ASN A 154 3.57 -11.81 -7.68
C ASN A 154 4.22 -11.84 -9.07
N ARG A 155 3.83 -10.93 -9.98
CA ARG A 155 4.36 -10.88 -11.35
C ARG A 155 5.82 -10.44 -11.37
N LEU A 156 6.15 -9.34 -10.71
CA LEU A 156 7.46 -8.69 -10.78
C LEU A 156 8.14 -8.60 -9.41
N PHE A 157 7.38 -8.44 -8.31
CA PHE A 157 7.97 -8.12 -7.01
C PHE A 157 8.98 -9.16 -6.49
N PRO A 158 8.73 -10.49 -6.56
CA PRO A 158 9.73 -11.48 -6.20
C PRO A 158 11.04 -11.33 -6.99
N ALA A 159 10.94 -11.21 -8.32
CA ALA A 159 12.09 -11.15 -9.22
C ALA A 159 12.90 -9.85 -9.05
N ILE A 160 12.22 -8.71 -8.87
CA ILE A 160 12.86 -7.42 -8.55
C ILE A 160 13.65 -7.54 -7.26
N GLY A 161 13.04 -8.10 -6.23
CA GLY A 161 13.68 -8.30 -4.94
C GLY A 161 14.92 -9.18 -5.02
N GLU A 162 14.84 -10.33 -5.69
CA GLU A 162 16.00 -11.20 -5.92
C GLU A 162 17.11 -10.50 -6.72
N ALA A 163 16.76 -9.69 -7.72
CA ALA A 163 17.73 -8.91 -8.47
C ALA A 163 18.40 -7.84 -7.59
N PHE A 164 17.64 -7.18 -6.72
CA PHE A 164 18.14 -6.18 -5.79
C PHE A 164 19.05 -6.78 -4.71
N GLU A 165 18.74 -7.99 -4.25
CA GLU A 165 19.63 -8.77 -3.38
C GLU A 165 20.96 -9.09 -4.06
N LYS A 166 20.93 -9.56 -5.32
CA LYS A 166 22.13 -9.85 -6.12
C LYS A 166 22.98 -8.61 -6.40
N ALA A 167 22.38 -7.43 -6.39
CA ALA A 167 23.09 -6.16 -6.51
C ALA A 167 23.87 -5.76 -5.23
N GLY A 168 23.73 -6.53 -4.13
CA GLY A 168 24.47 -6.29 -2.89
C GLY A 168 23.91 -5.15 -2.03
N ALA A 169 22.70 -4.67 -2.34
CA ALA A 169 22.06 -3.54 -1.66
C ALA A 169 21.21 -3.93 -0.43
N VAL A 170 21.21 -5.21 -0.05
CA VAL A 170 20.38 -5.79 1.01
C VAL A 170 21.25 -6.41 2.09
N SER A 171 21.00 -6.03 3.34
CA SER A 171 21.56 -6.69 4.51
C SER A 171 20.60 -7.77 5.00
N PHE A 172 21.16 -8.93 5.36
CA PHE A 172 20.40 -10.07 5.86
C PHE A 172 20.70 -10.31 7.34
N GLY A 173 19.74 -10.88 8.05
CA GLY A 173 19.89 -11.25 9.44
C GLY A 173 18.73 -12.09 9.95
N LYS A 174 18.71 -12.39 11.25
CA LYS A 174 17.60 -13.10 11.89
C LYS A 174 17.03 -12.30 13.05
N PHE A 175 15.71 -12.37 13.22
CA PHE A 175 15.01 -11.92 14.41
C PHE A 175 14.32 -13.14 15.04
N GLY A 176 14.91 -13.67 16.11
CA GLY A 176 14.56 -15.00 16.60
C GLY A 176 14.79 -16.05 15.50
N GLY A 177 13.75 -16.81 15.14
CA GLY A 177 13.78 -17.79 14.05
C GLY A 177 13.48 -17.23 12.66
N ALA A 178 13.07 -15.95 12.55
CA ALA A 178 12.62 -15.38 11.28
C ALA A 178 13.79 -14.80 10.47
N GLU A 179 13.87 -15.17 9.19
CA GLU A 179 14.77 -14.53 8.22
C GLU A 179 14.35 -13.08 7.98
N CYS A 180 15.30 -12.16 8.04
CA CYS A 180 15.07 -10.72 7.93
C CYS A 180 15.91 -10.11 6.81
N LYS A 181 15.36 -9.08 6.17
CA LYS A 181 16.03 -8.28 5.14
C LYS A 181 15.91 -6.81 5.50
N VAL A 182 17.00 -6.06 5.38
CA VAL A 182 17.03 -4.61 5.56
C VAL A 182 17.65 -3.96 4.34
N CYS A 183 17.02 -2.90 3.83
CA CYS A 183 17.57 -2.11 2.75
C CYS A 183 17.16 -0.64 2.84
N ASP A 184 17.81 0.19 2.03
CA ASP A 184 17.43 1.59 1.86
C ASP A 184 16.13 1.73 1.05
N PHE A 185 15.19 2.54 1.53
CA PHE A 185 13.89 2.70 0.88
C PHE A 185 14.07 3.34 -0.49
N ARG A 186 14.79 4.47 -0.58
CA ARG A 186 14.98 5.17 -1.85
C ARG A 186 15.71 4.30 -2.86
N SER A 187 16.82 3.65 -2.45
CA SER A 187 17.56 2.77 -3.36
C SER A 187 16.71 1.63 -3.91
N LEU A 188 15.83 1.02 -3.09
CA LEU A 188 14.91 -0.01 -3.57
C LEU A 188 13.92 0.56 -4.59
N VAL A 189 13.29 1.70 -4.27
CA VAL A 189 12.26 2.30 -5.15
C VAL A 189 12.86 2.71 -6.48
N ASP A 190 14.00 3.38 -6.47
CA ASP A 190 14.67 3.84 -7.70
C ASP A 190 15.02 2.63 -8.58
N PHE A 191 15.70 1.62 -8.01
CA PHE A 191 16.04 0.37 -8.72
C PHE A 191 14.81 -0.36 -9.27
N ALA A 192 13.78 -0.51 -8.45
CA ALA A 192 12.57 -1.23 -8.83
C ALA A 192 11.77 -0.47 -9.90
N SER A 193 11.75 0.85 -9.85
CA SER A 193 11.01 1.68 -10.82
C SER A 193 11.56 1.53 -12.23
N ASP A 194 12.90 1.58 -12.39
CA ASP A 194 13.58 1.34 -13.66
C ASP A 194 13.33 -0.09 -14.17
N TRP A 195 13.36 -1.06 -13.26
CA TRP A 195 13.12 -2.47 -13.60
C TRP A 195 11.68 -2.70 -14.10
N ILE A 196 10.70 -2.13 -13.39
CA ILE A 196 9.27 -2.18 -13.75
C ILE A 196 9.05 -1.51 -15.09
N ASP A 197 9.65 -0.33 -15.31
CA ASP A 197 9.56 0.40 -16.56
C ASP A 197 10.02 -0.45 -17.75
N CYS A 198 11.21 -1.04 -17.63
CA CYS A 198 11.77 -1.94 -18.64
C CYS A 198 10.89 -3.17 -18.88
N ALA A 199 10.34 -3.77 -17.82
CA ALA A 199 9.51 -4.97 -17.92
C ALA A 199 8.17 -4.67 -18.62
N ASN A 200 7.50 -3.59 -18.22
CA ASN A 200 6.20 -3.20 -18.78
C ASN A 200 6.33 -2.76 -20.24
N LYS A 201 7.40 -2.04 -20.58
CA LYS A 201 7.69 -1.69 -21.98
C LYS A 201 7.86 -2.92 -22.86
N ARG A 202 8.48 -3.99 -22.35
CA ARG A 202 8.66 -5.25 -23.09
C ARG A 202 7.37 -6.05 -23.24
N SER A 203 6.48 -6.02 -22.25
CA SER A 203 5.18 -6.72 -22.33
C SER A 203 4.10 -5.95 -23.07
N GLY A 204 4.36 -4.71 -23.49
CA GLY A 204 3.37 -3.86 -24.14
C GLY A 204 2.35 -3.25 -23.17
N ASP A 205 2.62 -3.31 -21.87
CA ASP A 205 1.82 -2.65 -20.82
C ASP A 205 2.19 -1.15 -20.76
N LEU A 206 1.99 -0.47 -21.88
CA LEU A 206 2.19 0.96 -22.03
C LEU A 206 0.91 1.65 -21.52
N SER A 207 1.07 2.54 -20.54
CA SER A 207 0.04 3.26 -19.80
C SER A 207 -1.23 3.64 -20.57
#